data_AF-A0A1B6J7U6-F1
#
_entry.id   AF-A0A1B6J7U6-F1
#
_cell.length_a   1.000
_cell.length_b   1.000
_cell.length_c   1.000
_cell.angle_alpha   90.00
_cell.angle_beta   90.00
_cell.angle_gamma   90.00
#
_symmetry.space_group_name_H-M   'P 1'
#
loop_
_entity.id
_entity.type
_entity.pdbx_description
1 polymer ?
#
loop_
_entity_poly.entity_id
_entity_poly.type
_entity_poly.pdbx_seq_one_letter_code
_entity_poly.pdbx_strand_id
1 'polypeptide(L)'
;MQTLAMVLWTATILLEVKGQEDELWDPWTDNCESMVPCNLTEPQTDTMPYIVTLNRPYINSDQAVYVYIRALPPLSFQGFMIQARDDKTGQAVGEFDTDNRKISVINCFGRPDSTAMHADNSPKTEVTARWAPEDDNDATVTFYVTIAEKVNPLGRFWACQRTKTLQIIK
;
A
#
# COMPACT_ATOMS: atom_id res chain seq x y z
N MET A 1 19.98 52.11 55.44
CA MET A 1 20.03 51.82 53.99
C MET A 1 20.50 50.37 53.82
N GLN A 2 19.57 49.43 53.72
CA GLN A 2 19.84 48.06 53.28
C GLN A 2 18.64 47.63 52.45
N THR A 3 18.96 47.22 51.22
CA THR A 3 18.08 47.00 50.08
C THR A 3 17.30 45.69 50.19
N LEU A 4 15.99 45.77 49.97
CA LEU A 4 15.10 44.63 49.72
C LEU A 4 15.50 43.96 48.39
N ALA A 5 15.96 42.71 48.43
CA ALA A 5 16.14 41.91 47.22
C ALA A 5 14.81 41.19 46.90
N MET A 6 14.09 41.67 45.89
CA MET A 6 12.95 40.96 45.30
C MET A 6 13.49 39.81 44.46
N VAL A 7 13.26 38.57 44.89
CA VAL A 7 13.55 37.38 44.08
C VAL A 7 12.38 37.19 43.11
N LEU A 8 12.59 37.58 41.85
CA LEU A 8 11.69 37.29 40.73
C LEU A 8 11.70 35.77 40.48
N TRP A 9 10.59 35.09 40.78
CA TRP A 9 10.36 33.72 40.33
C TRP A 9 10.03 33.74 38.85
N THR A 10 11.00 33.42 38.00
CA THR A 10 10.72 33.15 36.59
C THR A 10 10.13 31.75 36.47
N ALA A 11 8.81 31.68 36.26
CA ALA A 11 8.15 30.43 35.89
C ALA A 11 8.64 30.03 34.49
N THR A 12 9.59 29.09 34.44
CA THR A 12 10.00 28.46 33.19
C THR A 12 8.87 27.51 32.79
N ILE A 13 8.03 27.98 31.86
CA ILE A 13 7.04 27.12 31.19
C ILE A 13 7.85 26.15 30.33
N LEU A 14 8.05 24.93 30.84
CA LEU A 14 8.43 23.79 30.01
C LEU A 14 7.22 23.51 29.11
N LEU A 15 7.20 24.10 27.92
CA LEU A 15 6.43 23.54 26.82
C LEU A 15 7.07 22.17 26.54
N GLU A 16 6.47 21.12 27.10
CA GLU A 16 6.54 19.81 26.49
C GLU A 16 5.94 19.97 25.10
N VAL A 17 6.81 20.24 24.11
CA VAL A 17 6.51 19.87 22.74
C VAL A 17 6.40 18.36 22.79
N LYS A 18 5.18 17.85 23.01
CA LYS A 18 4.85 16.51 22.56
C LYS A 18 5.18 16.55 21.09
N GLY A 19 6.28 15.93 20.70
CA GLY A 19 6.58 15.66 19.31
C GLY A 19 5.35 14.96 18.79
N GLN A 20 4.52 15.70 18.06
CA GLN A 20 3.59 15.10 17.15
C GLN A 20 4.51 14.32 16.23
N GLU A 21 4.44 12.99 16.30
CA GLU A 21 5.02 12.17 15.24
C GLU A 21 4.41 12.76 13.98
N ASP A 22 5.23 13.48 13.21
CA ASP A 22 4.83 13.97 11.91
C ASP A 22 4.31 12.71 11.21
N GLU A 23 2.99 12.64 11.03
CA GLU A 23 2.37 11.66 10.15
C GLU A 23 3.15 11.79 8.85
N LEU A 24 4.06 10.84 8.65
CA LEU A 24 4.82 10.71 7.43
C LEU A 24 3.75 10.47 6.38
N TRP A 25 3.28 11.54 5.75
CA TRP A 25 2.27 11.49 4.69
C TRP A 25 2.75 10.45 3.70
N ASP A 26 2.15 9.27 3.77
CA ASP A 26 2.42 8.20 2.84
C ASP A 26 1.83 8.70 1.52
N PRO A 27 2.63 9.00 0.48
CA PRO A 27 2.14 9.61 -0.76
C PRO A 27 1.23 8.68 -1.58
N TRP A 28 0.66 7.65 -0.98
CA TRP A 28 -0.12 6.59 -1.59
C TRP A 28 -1.52 6.42 -0.98
N THR A 29 -1.79 7.01 0.19
CA THR A 29 -2.96 6.69 1.04
C THR A 29 -4.34 7.15 0.55
N ASP A 30 -4.48 7.70 -0.66
CA ASP A 30 -5.80 8.12 -1.18
C ASP A 30 -5.94 8.10 -2.71
N ASN A 31 -5.15 7.27 -3.41
CA ASN A 31 -5.21 7.16 -4.88
C ASN A 31 -5.79 5.82 -5.34
N CYS A 32 -6.96 5.45 -4.82
CA CYS A 32 -7.60 4.16 -5.10
C CYS A 32 -7.89 3.92 -6.59
N GLU A 33 -8.38 4.94 -7.31
CA GLU A 33 -8.77 4.80 -8.71
C GLU A 33 -7.56 4.77 -9.65
N SER A 34 -6.64 5.71 -9.48
CA SER A 34 -5.45 5.83 -10.34
C SER A 34 -4.35 4.85 -9.97
N MET A 35 -4.29 4.41 -8.71
CA MET A 35 -3.17 3.69 -8.11
C MET A 35 -1.82 4.37 -8.38
N VAL A 36 -1.81 5.68 -8.56
CA VAL A 36 -0.63 6.52 -8.78
C VAL A 36 -0.27 7.21 -7.46
N PRO A 37 1.01 7.28 -7.07
CA PRO A 37 1.43 8.06 -5.91
C PRO A 37 1.13 9.56 -6.11
N CYS A 38 0.45 10.18 -5.14
CA CYS A 38 -0.06 11.56 -5.08
C CYS A 38 0.37 12.55 -6.18
N ASN A 39 -0.29 12.62 -7.34
CA ASN A 39 -0.08 13.67 -8.36
C ASN A 39 1.41 14.06 -8.59
N LEU A 40 2.32 13.10 -8.43
CA LEU A 40 3.76 13.30 -8.59
C LEU A 40 4.14 13.09 -10.06
N THR A 41 5.40 12.78 -10.32
CA THR A 41 5.93 12.47 -11.64
C THR A 41 5.09 11.40 -12.35
N GLU A 42 5.07 11.41 -13.68
CA GLU A 42 4.38 10.40 -14.49
C GLU A 42 4.98 8.99 -14.28
N PRO A 43 4.15 7.93 -14.35
CA PRO A 43 4.63 6.55 -14.28
C PRO A 43 5.56 6.24 -15.45
N GLN A 44 6.46 5.29 -15.22
CA GLN A 44 7.32 4.73 -16.25
C GLN A 44 6.50 3.97 -17.30
N THR A 45 6.86 4.14 -18.57
CA THR A 45 6.22 3.48 -19.71
C THR A 45 7.05 2.33 -20.27
N ASP A 46 8.31 2.19 -19.83
CA ASP A 46 9.14 1.03 -20.14
C ASP A 46 8.68 -0.23 -19.38
N THR A 47 9.19 -1.38 -19.81
CA THR A 47 8.84 -2.66 -19.18
C THR A 47 9.22 -2.67 -17.70
N MET A 48 8.24 -2.99 -16.85
CA MET A 48 8.45 -3.10 -15.42
C MET A 48 9.46 -4.22 -15.08
N PRO A 49 10.51 -3.95 -14.29
CA PRO A 49 11.54 -4.93 -13.96
C PRO A 49 11.19 -5.81 -12.75
N TYR A 50 9.89 -6.03 -12.52
CA TYR A 50 9.34 -6.83 -11.42
C TYR A 50 8.40 -7.89 -11.99
N ILE A 51 8.36 -9.04 -11.34
CA ILE A 51 7.43 -10.13 -11.67
C ILE A 51 6.25 -10.05 -10.72
N VAL A 52 5.04 -10.00 -11.29
CA VAL A 52 3.78 -10.07 -10.54
C VAL A 52 2.97 -11.29 -10.99
N THR A 53 2.65 -12.18 -10.06
CA THR A 53 1.95 -13.45 -10.38
C THR A 53 0.97 -13.86 -9.30
N LEU A 54 -0.06 -14.58 -9.69
CA LEU A 54 -0.95 -15.30 -8.77
C LEU A 54 -0.45 -16.74 -8.58
N ASN A 55 -0.67 -17.31 -7.40
CA ASN A 55 -0.34 -18.73 -7.16
C ASN A 55 -1.27 -19.69 -7.92
N ARG A 56 -2.48 -19.26 -8.27
CA ARG A 56 -3.48 -20.02 -9.03
C ARG A 56 -4.38 -19.09 -9.86
N PRO A 57 -4.88 -19.55 -11.01
CA PRO A 57 -5.76 -18.75 -11.87
C PRO A 57 -7.25 -18.92 -11.54
N TYR A 58 -7.60 -19.81 -10.60
CA TYR A 58 -8.97 -20.01 -10.12
C TYR A 58 -8.98 -20.31 -8.63
N ILE A 59 -10.08 -19.95 -7.96
CA ILE A 59 -10.39 -20.29 -6.57
C ILE A 59 -11.90 -20.55 -6.42
N ASN A 60 -12.28 -21.31 -5.41
CA ASN A 60 -13.65 -21.24 -4.91
C ASN A 60 -13.83 -19.96 -4.07
N SER A 61 -15.06 -19.50 -3.89
CA SER A 61 -15.41 -18.34 -3.06
C SER A 61 -14.99 -18.47 -1.59
N ASP A 62 -14.84 -19.68 -1.08
CA ASP A 62 -14.37 -19.94 0.29
C ASP A 62 -12.83 -20.01 0.43
N GLN A 63 -12.11 -19.80 -0.68
CA GLN A 63 -10.66 -19.89 -0.74
C GLN A 63 -10.00 -18.52 -0.93
N ALA A 64 -8.76 -18.41 -0.50
CA ALA A 64 -7.91 -17.25 -0.77
C ALA A 64 -7.03 -17.47 -2.01
N VAL A 65 -6.47 -16.41 -2.56
CA VAL A 65 -5.37 -16.44 -3.54
C VAL A 65 -4.18 -15.70 -2.94
N TYR A 66 -2.98 -15.99 -3.47
CA TYR A 66 -1.77 -15.25 -3.12
C TYR A 66 -1.23 -14.51 -4.33
N VAL A 67 -0.96 -13.23 -4.15
CA VAL A 67 -0.29 -12.36 -5.10
C VAL A 67 1.18 -12.27 -4.71
N TYR A 68 2.08 -12.59 -5.64
CA TYR A 68 3.52 -12.49 -5.46
C TYR A 68 4.05 -11.30 -6.26
N ILE A 69 4.84 -10.45 -5.59
CA ILE A 69 5.69 -9.45 -6.23
C ILE A 69 7.15 -9.87 -6.00
N ARG A 70 7.94 -9.95 -7.06
CA ARG A 70 9.37 -10.31 -6.99
C ARG A 70 10.22 -9.37 -7.84
N ALA A 71 11.30 -8.88 -7.28
CA ALA A 71 12.31 -8.10 -8.00
C ALA A 71 13.28 -9.02 -8.76
N LEU A 72 13.65 -8.62 -9.98
CA LEU A 72 14.72 -9.26 -10.72
C LEU A 72 16.07 -8.83 -10.13
N PRO A 73 16.99 -9.75 -9.80
CA PRO A 73 18.31 -9.37 -9.27
C PRO A 73 19.06 -8.43 -10.24
N PRO A 74 19.77 -7.39 -9.73
CA PRO A 74 20.03 -7.06 -8.34
C PRO A 74 19.01 -6.05 -7.72
N LEU A 75 17.82 -5.94 -8.29
CA LEU A 75 16.87 -4.88 -7.95
C LEU A 75 16.13 -5.15 -6.62
N SER A 76 15.54 -4.08 -6.08
CA SER A 76 14.63 -4.08 -4.95
C SER A 76 13.61 -2.94 -5.13
N PHE A 77 12.47 -3.05 -4.46
CA PHE A 77 11.46 -1.99 -4.39
C PHE A 77 11.17 -1.61 -2.95
N GLN A 78 10.73 -0.37 -2.72
CA GLN A 78 10.32 0.10 -1.38
C GLN A 78 8.80 0.19 -1.26
N GLY A 79 8.14 0.66 -2.32
CA GLY A 79 6.71 0.91 -2.34
C GLY A 79 5.97 -0.05 -3.25
N PHE A 80 4.77 -0.43 -2.82
CA PHE A 80 3.81 -1.12 -3.67
C PHE A 80 2.37 -0.80 -3.24
N MET A 81 1.44 -1.00 -4.17
CA MET A 81 0.00 -0.99 -3.97
C MET A 81 -0.61 -2.12 -4.80
N ILE A 82 -1.49 -2.92 -4.22
CA ILE A 82 -2.17 -4.06 -4.87
C ILE A 82 -3.67 -3.89 -4.65
N GLN A 83 -4.44 -3.98 -5.73
CA GLN A 83 -5.90 -3.91 -5.67
C GLN A 83 -6.50 -4.96 -6.61
N ALA A 84 -7.44 -5.74 -6.11
CA ALA A 84 -8.25 -6.64 -6.92
C ALA A 84 -9.47 -5.87 -7.42
N ARG A 85 -9.75 -5.90 -8.72
CA ARG A 85 -10.94 -5.27 -9.30
C ARG A 85 -11.80 -6.30 -10.01
N ASP A 86 -13.11 -6.19 -9.83
CA ASP A 86 -14.08 -6.95 -10.61
C ASP A 86 -14.09 -6.41 -12.06
N ASP A 87 -13.94 -7.30 -13.04
CA ASP A 87 -13.79 -6.91 -14.45
C ASP A 87 -15.08 -6.32 -15.05
N LYS A 88 -16.26 -6.54 -14.44
CA LYS A 88 -17.54 -6.00 -14.91
C LYS A 88 -17.76 -4.57 -14.42
N THR A 89 -17.40 -4.28 -13.17
CA THR A 89 -17.69 -3.01 -12.50
C THR A 89 -16.48 -2.07 -12.45
N GLY A 90 -15.27 -2.61 -12.52
CA GLY A 90 -14.03 -1.86 -12.31
C GLY A 90 -13.79 -1.43 -10.85
N GLN A 91 -14.65 -1.81 -9.91
CA GLN A 91 -14.51 -1.48 -8.50
C GLN A 91 -13.57 -2.44 -7.78
N ALA A 92 -12.90 -1.97 -6.72
CA ALA A 92 -12.16 -2.87 -5.84
C ALA A 92 -13.10 -3.87 -5.16
N VAL A 93 -12.65 -5.10 -5.00
CA VAL A 93 -13.40 -6.21 -4.40
C VAL A 93 -12.52 -7.08 -3.53
N GLY A 94 -13.15 -7.76 -2.57
CA GLY A 94 -12.50 -8.63 -1.61
C GLY A 94 -11.54 -7.91 -0.68
N GLU A 95 -10.81 -8.69 0.11
CA GLU A 95 -10.06 -8.19 1.27
C GLU A 95 -8.65 -8.78 1.30
N PHE A 96 -7.67 -7.95 1.65
CA PHE A 96 -6.32 -8.37 1.96
C PHE A 96 -6.13 -8.50 3.48
N ASP A 97 -5.37 -9.49 3.92
CA ASP A 97 -4.99 -9.60 5.32
C ASP A 97 -3.63 -8.93 5.63
N THR A 98 -3.39 -8.73 6.92
CA THR A 98 -2.20 -8.07 7.48
C THR A 98 -1.27 -9.05 8.20
N ASP A 99 -1.43 -10.36 7.98
CA ASP A 99 -0.57 -11.40 8.59
C ASP A 99 0.89 -11.24 8.17
N ASN A 100 1.12 -10.72 6.96
CA ASN A 100 2.44 -10.33 6.49
C ASN A 100 2.80 -8.92 6.99
N ARG A 101 3.77 -8.83 7.91
CA ARG A 101 4.29 -7.57 8.47
C ARG A 101 4.84 -6.56 7.44
N LYS A 102 5.06 -6.97 6.18
CA LYS A 102 5.45 -6.06 5.09
C LYS A 102 4.26 -5.34 4.45
N ILE A 103 3.03 -5.71 4.82
CA ILE A 103 1.78 -5.25 4.23
C ILE A 103 0.99 -4.42 5.25
N SER A 104 0.55 -3.25 4.80
CA SER A 104 -0.53 -2.47 5.38
C SER A 104 -1.73 -2.52 4.44
N VAL A 105 -2.91 -2.15 4.92
CA VAL A 105 -4.14 -2.15 4.12
C VAL A 105 -4.84 -0.80 4.26
N ILE A 106 -5.52 -0.39 3.18
CA ILE A 106 -6.37 0.80 3.17
C ILE A 106 -7.73 0.45 2.56
N ASN A 107 -8.70 1.31 2.86
CA ASN A 107 -10.06 1.18 2.37
C ASN A 107 -10.20 1.92 1.03
N CYS A 108 -10.52 1.19 -0.02
CA CYS A 108 -10.81 1.74 -1.33
C CYS A 108 -12.23 1.37 -1.78
N PHE A 109 -12.87 2.25 -2.55
CA PHE A 109 -14.25 2.06 -3.05
C PHE A 109 -15.28 1.80 -1.94
N GLY A 110 -15.07 2.36 -0.74
CA GLY A 110 -15.94 2.15 0.42
C GLY A 110 -15.89 0.75 1.01
N ARG A 111 -14.92 -0.08 0.62
CA ARG A 111 -14.72 -1.45 1.14
C ARG A 111 -13.54 -1.52 2.10
N PRO A 112 -13.67 -2.24 3.22
CA PRO A 112 -12.58 -2.44 4.17
C PRO A 112 -11.45 -3.26 3.53
N ASP A 113 -10.20 -2.92 3.84
CA ASP A 113 -9.00 -3.70 3.52
C ASP A 113 -8.87 -4.13 2.04
N SER A 114 -9.51 -3.38 1.14
CA SER A 114 -9.65 -3.73 -0.27
C SER A 114 -8.42 -3.43 -1.11
N THR A 115 -7.41 -2.81 -0.50
CA THR A 115 -6.13 -2.50 -1.15
C THR A 115 -4.98 -2.73 -0.17
N ALA A 116 -4.03 -3.57 -0.58
CA ALA A 116 -2.79 -3.82 0.15
C ALA A 116 -1.69 -2.85 -0.30
N MET A 117 -0.90 -2.37 0.66
CA MET A 117 0.20 -1.44 0.49
C MET A 117 1.43 -1.88 1.28
N HIS A 118 2.55 -1.20 1.06
CA HIS A 118 3.77 -1.39 1.83
C HIS A 118 3.59 -0.86 3.27
N ALA A 119 3.98 -1.67 4.27
CA ALA A 119 3.93 -1.27 5.68
C ALA A 119 5.08 -0.34 6.10
N ASP A 120 6.20 -0.40 5.38
CA ASP A 120 7.39 0.40 5.65
C ASP A 120 8.17 0.69 4.37
N ASN A 121 9.15 1.59 4.46
CA ASN A 121 10.05 1.95 3.36
C ASN A 121 11.29 1.05 3.26
N SER A 122 11.35 -0.05 4.02
CA SER A 122 12.48 -0.98 3.97
C SER A 122 12.56 -1.61 2.56
N PRO A 123 13.75 -1.72 1.94
CA PRO A 123 13.89 -2.38 0.65
C PRO A 123 13.41 -3.83 0.69
N LYS A 124 12.65 -4.22 -0.33
CA LYS A 124 12.06 -5.56 -0.49
C LYS A 124 12.50 -6.14 -1.83
N THR A 125 12.87 -7.42 -1.82
CA THR A 125 13.06 -8.21 -3.03
C THR A 125 11.82 -9.02 -3.36
N GLU A 126 10.99 -9.30 -2.36
CA GLU A 126 9.72 -10.01 -2.51
C GLU A 126 8.69 -9.64 -1.44
N VAL A 127 7.42 -9.73 -1.86
CA VAL A 127 6.22 -9.63 -1.02
C VAL A 127 5.21 -10.67 -1.49
N THR A 128 4.53 -11.28 -0.52
CA THR A 128 3.37 -12.15 -0.74
C THR A 128 2.18 -11.53 -0.04
N ALA A 129 1.13 -11.19 -0.79
CA ALA A 129 -0.13 -10.71 -0.26
C ALA A 129 -1.19 -11.81 -0.38
N ARG A 130 -1.92 -12.07 0.70
CA ARG A 130 -3.06 -12.98 0.68
C ARG A 130 -4.33 -12.15 0.48
N TRP A 131 -5.20 -12.63 -0.40
CA TRP A 131 -6.47 -11.98 -0.73
C TRP A 131 -7.59 -13.01 -0.72
N ALA A 132 -8.76 -12.63 -0.20
CA ALA A 132 -9.96 -13.46 -0.23
C ALA A 132 -11.14 -12.67 -0.80
N PRO A 133 -12.06 -13.32 -1.53
CA PRO A 133 -13.30 -12.70 -1.94
C PRO A 133 -14.20 -12.45 -0.72
N GLU A 134 -14.98 -11.39 -0.77
CA GLU A 134 -15.97 -11.03 0.26
C GLU A 134 -17.34 -11.68 0.03
N ASP A 135 -17.65 -11.97 -1.24
CA ASP A 135 -18.94 -12.49 -1.69
C ASP A 135 -18.82 -13.92 -2.24
N ASP A 136 -19.90 -14.68 -2.10
CA ASP A 136 -20.02 -16.06 -2.55
C ASP A 136 -20.58 -16.17 -4.00
N ASN A 137 -20.07 -15.35 -4.91
CA ASN A 137 -20.55 -15.24 -6.28
C ASN A 137 -19.46 -15.55 -7.31
N ASP A 138 -19.87 -16.08 -8.46
CA ASP A 138 -18.99 -16.20 -9.61
C ASP A 138 -18.52 -14.82 -10.08
N ALA A 139 -17.21 -14.64 -10.16
CA ALA A 139 -16.61 -13.38 -10.55
C ALA A 139 -15.31 -13.57 -11.33
N THR A 140 -15.01 -12.58 -12.14
CA THR A 140 -13.78 -12.48 -12.92
C THR A 140 -13.03 -11.27 -12.40
N VAL A 141 -11.87 -11.51 -11.79
CA VAL A 141 -11.13 -10.48 -11.05
C VAL A 141 -9.74 -10.31 -11.65
N THR A 142 -9.33 -9.06 -11.86
CA THR A 142 -7.97 -8.72 -12.26
C THR A 142 -7.27 -7.97 -11.13
N PHE A 143 -6.06 -8.39 -10.79
CA PHE A 143 -5.23 -7.66 -9.83
C PHE A 143 -4.41 -6.60 -10.56
N TYR A 144 -4.47 -5.39 -10.05
CA TYR A 144 -3.67 -4.25 -10.47
C TYR A 144 -2.60 -3.98 -9.42
N VAL A 145 -1.38 -3.72 -9.88
CA VAL A 145 -0.22 -3.49 -9.02
C VAL A 145 0.54 -2.27 -9.47
N THR A 146 0.84 -1.39 -8.52
CA THR A 146 1.80 -0.31 -8.69
C THR A 146 3.04 -0.61 -7.85
N ILE A 147 4.24 -0.41 -8.40
CA ILE A 147 5.52 -0.65 -7.71
C ILE A 147 6.44 0.54 -7.89
N ALA A 148 7.07 0.99 -6.80
CA ALA A 148 8.06 2.06 -6.80
C ALA A 148 9.43 1.59 -6.26
N GLU A 149 10.49 2.00 -6.95
CA GLU A 149 11.87 1.74 -6.53
C GLU A 149 12.17 2.37 -5.17
N LYS A 150 11.67 3.59 -4.93
CA LYS A 150 11.81 4.34 -3.69
C LYS A 150 10.53 5.10 -3.37
N VAL A 151 10.23 5.28 -2.09
CA VAL A 151 9.02 5.99 -1.63
C VAL A 151 9.36 7.39 -1.10
N ASN A 152 10.51 7.55 -0.44
CA ASN A 152 10.94 8.84 0.11
C ASN A 152 12.42 9.14 -0.18
N PRO A 153 12.74 10.05 -1.12
CA PRO A 153 11.80 10.66 -2.08
C PRO A 153 11.27 9.60 -3.06
N LEU A 154 10.11 9.88 -3.68
CA LEU A 154 9.55 8.99 -4.70
C LEU A 154 10.54 8.83 -5.87
N GLY A 155 10.88 7.58 -6.19
CA GLY A 155 11.72 7.22 -7.32
C GLY A 155 10.91 6.90 -8.58
N ARG A 156 11.51 6.12 -9.49
CA ARG A 156 10.78 5.55 -10.63
C ARG A 156 9.71 4.58 -10.12
N PHE A 157 8.56 4.57 -10.79
CA PHE A 157 7.46 3.68 -10.47
C PHE A 157 6.67 3.27 -11.72
N TRP A 158 6.03 2.12 -11.65
CA TRP A 158 5.17 1.58 -12.71
C TRP A 158 3.79 1.41 -12.12
N ALA A 159 2.79 2.09 -12.69
CA ALA A 159 1.43 2.07 -12.19
C ALA A 159 0.54 1.06 -12.92
N CYS A 160 -0.49 0.56 -12.23
CA CYS A 160 -1.60 -0.22 -12.80
C CYS A 160 -1.17 -1.42 -13.66
N GLN A 161 -0.09 -2.10 -13.28
CA GLN A 161 0.35 -3.31 -13.96
C GLN A 161 -0.62 -4.45 -13.62
N ARG A 162 -1.17 -5.10 -14.65
CA ARG A 162 -2.20 -6.13 -14.49
C ARG A 162 -1.60 -7.54 -14.40
N THR A 163 -2.18 -8.37 -13.54
CA THR A 163 -1.93 -9.82 -13.56
C THR A 163 -2.74 -10.50 -14.67
N LYS A 164 -2.56 -11.82 -14.81
CA LYS A 164 -3.60 -12.66 -15.39
C LYS A 164 -4.84 -12.63 -14.50
N THR A 165 -5.99 -12.82 -15.12
CA THR A 165 -7.29 -12.84 -14.46
C THR A 165 -7.44 -14.07 -13.55
N LEU A 166 -8.10 -13.86 -12.41
CA LEU A 166 -8.56 -14.87 -11.48
C LEU A 166 -10.04 -15.17 -11.75
N GLN A 167 -10.40 -16.45 -11.80
CA GLN A 167 -11.80 -16.89 -11.82
C GLN A 167 -12.22 -17.33 -10.41
N ILE A 168 -13.31 -16.77 -9.91
CA ILE A 168 -13.92 -17.17 -8.64
C ILE A 168 -15.15 -18.00 -8.99
N ILE A 169 -15.25 -19.16 -8.35
CA ILE A 169 -16.32 -20.14 -8.57
C ILE A 169 -17.07 -20.32 -7.26
N LYS A 170 -18.39 -20.23 -7.31
CA LYS A 170 -19.27 -20.55 -6.19
C LYS A 170 -19.28 -22.06 -5.87
#